data_AF-A0A9J7FG90-F1
#
_entry.id   AF-A0A9J7FG90-F1
#
_cell.length_a   1.000
_cell.length_b   1.000
_cell.length_c   1.000
_cell.angle_alpha   90.00
_cell.angle_beta   90.00
_cell.angle_gamma   90.00
#
_symmetry.space_group_name_H-M   'P 1'
#
loop_
_entity.id
_entity.type
_entity.pdbx_description
1 polymer ?
#
loop_
_entity_poly.entity_id
_entity_poly.type
_entity_poly.pdbx_seq_one_letter_code
_entity_poly.pdbx_strand_id
1 'polypeptide(L)'
;MASKKLGSDFHGTFSYLDDVPFKIGDKFKTPAKVGLPIGFSMPDCLQVIREVQVTPLNFSVSQVPSCPQAYLELQALSPSERQCVETVVNMGYSYDCVLRAMKKKGENIEQILDYLFAHGQLCEKGFDPLLVEEALEMHQCSEEKMMEFLQLMSKFKEMGFELKDIKEVLLLHNNDQDNALEDLMARAGAS
;
A
#
# COMPACT_ATOMS: atom_id res chain seq x y z
N MET A 1 25.75 51.49 -22.45
CA MET A 1 24.65 50.78 -21.76
C MET A 1 24.22 49.62 -22.65
N ALA A 2 24.57 48.39 -22.28
CA ALA A 2 24.17 47.17 -22.98
C ALA A 2 23.78 46.16 -21.91
N SER A 3 22.47 46.01 -21.67
CA SER A 3 21.93 45.06 -20.69
C SER A 3 21.76 43.71 -21.38
N LYS A 4 22.62 42.77 -20.99
CA LYS A 4 22.60 41.37 -21.43
C LYS A 4 21.66 40.62 -20.49
N LYS A 5 20.55 40.10 -21.01
CA LYS A 5 19.59 39.32 -20.25
C LYS A 5 20.13 37.89 -20.13
N LEU A 6 20.36 37.45 -18.90
CA LEU A 6 20.83 36.11 -18.55
C LEU A 6 19.70 35.11 -18.80
N GLY A 7 19.89 34.17 -19.73
CA GLY A 7 19.02 33.01 -19.91
C GLY A 7 19.39 31.93 -18.90
N SER A 8 18.40 31.47 -18.14
CA SER A 8 18.47 30.27 -17.32
C SER A 8 17.80 29.15 -18.11
N ASP A 9 18.53 28.12 -18.50
CA ASP A 9 17.91 26.89 -19.03
C ASP A 9 18.27 25.72 -18.12
N PHE A 10 17.21 25.17 -17.55
CA PHE A 10 17.17 23.99 -16.72
C PHE A 10 17.25 22.72 -17.59
N HIS A 11 17.89 21.72 -16.98
CA HIS A 11 17.77 20.28 -17.15
C HIS A 11 16.52 19.75 -17.90
N GLY A 12 16.74 18.99 -18.98
CA GLY A 12 15.72 18.20 -19.66
C GLY A 12 16.34 16.98 -20.34
N THR A 13 15.95 15.79 -19.90
CA THR A 13 16.30 14.48 -20.46
C THR A 13 16.14 14.49 -21.98
N PHE A 14 17.24 14.28 -22.72
CA PHE A 14 17.21 14.26 -24.18
C PHE A 14 16.50 12.97 -24.65
N SER A 15 15.18 13.02 -24.82
CA SER A 15 14.39 11.91 -25.35
C SER A 15 14.69 11.75 -26.84
N TYR A 16 15.37 10.66 -27.20
CA TYR A 16 15.82 10.31 -28.56
C TYR A 16 14.70 10.23 -29.62
N LEU A 17 13.43 10.44 -29.23
CA LEU A 17 12.26 10.41 -30.11
C LEU A 17 11.61 11.79 -30.34
N ASP A 18 12.14 12.87 -29.73
CA ASP A 18 11.57 14.22 -29.87
C ASP A 18 11.66 14.78 -31.29
N ASP A 19 12.64 14.33 -32.08
CA ASP A 19 12.86 14.78 -33.46
C ASP A 19 12.34 13.79 -34.52
N VAL A 20 11.55 12.79 -34.16
CA VAL A 20 10.93 11.87 -35.12
C VAL A 20 9.58 12.44 -35.56
N PRO A 21 9.44 13.00 -36.77
CA PRO A 21 8.16 13.52 -37.23
C PRO A 21 7.17 12.37 -37.44
N PHE A 22 6.30 12.13 -36.45
CA PHE A 22 5.18 11.20 -36.58
C PHE A 22 3.91 11.95 -36.97
N LYS A 23 3.23 11.47 -38.03
CA LYS A 23 1.91 11.97 -38.44
C LYS A 23 0.83 11.15 -37.73
N ILE A 24 0.22 11.70 -36.68
CA ILE A 24 -1.04 11.17 -36.16
C ILE A 24 -2.10 11.40 -37.24
N GLY A 25 -2.55 10.32 -37.88
CA GLY A 25 -3.67 10.41 -38.82
C GLY A 25 -4.94 10.87 -38.10
N ASP A 26 -5.78 11.65 -38.76
CA ASP A 26 -6.97 12.29 -38.15
C ASP A 26 -7.94 11.29 -37.48
N LYS A 27 -7.90 10.02 -37.88
CA LYS A 27 -8.61 8.89 -37.27
C LYS A 27 -8.19 8.55 -35.84
N PHE A 28 -7.06 9.07 -35.35
CA PHE A 28 -6.55 8.83 -33.99
C PHE A 28 -6.53 10.09 -33.12
N LYS A 29 -7.13 11.20 -33.59
CA LYS A 29 -7.36 12.37 -32.74
C LYS A 29 -8.46 12.06 -31.72
N THR A 30 -8.23 12.43 -30.47
CA THR A 30 -9.24 12.35 -29.41
C THR A 30 -10.44 13.22 -29.79
N PRO A 31 -11.68 12.67 -29.82
CA PRO A 31 -12.86 13.45 -30.17
C PRO A 31 -13.04 14.60 -29.16
N ALA A 32 -13.28 15.81 -29.67
CA ALA A 32 -13.33 17.03 -28.86
C ALA A 32 -14.46 17.05 -27.83
N LYS A 33 -15.50 16.21 -28.00
CA LYS A 33 -16.66 16.12 -27.10
C LYS A 33 -17.17 14.68 -27.05
N VAL A 34 -17.13 14.08 -25.86
CA VAL A 34 -17.90 12.87 -25.53
C VAL A 34 -19.20 13.33 -24.86
N GLY A 35 -20.32 13.22 -25.58
CA GLY A 35 -21.63 13.55 -25.02
C GLY A 35 -22.16 12.39 -24.19
N LEU A 36 -22.68 12.68 -23.00
CA LEU A 36 -23.44 11.69 -22.22
C LEU A 36 -24.74 11.33 -22.97
N PRO A 37 -25.22 10.07 -22.87
CA PRO A 37 -26.45 9.65 -23.53
C PRO A 37 -27.65 10.48 -23.05
N ILE A 38 -28.59 10.71 -23.96
CA ILE A 38 -29.84 11.42 -23.67
C ILE A 38 -30.60 10.60 -22.62
N GLY A 39 -30.82 11.18 -21.44
CA GLY A 39 -31.40 10.50 -20.27
C GLY A 39 -30.40 10.17 -19.16
N PHE A 40 -29.11 10.53 -19.31
CA PHE A 40 -28.19 10.52 -18.18
C PHE A 40 -28.55 11.64 -17.18
N SER A 41 -29.40 11.33 -16.21
CA SER A 41 -29.58 12.15 -15.02
C SER A 41 -28.47 11.80 -14.04
N MET A 42 -27.55 12.73 -13.80
CA MET A 42 -26.70 12.61 -12.62
C MET A 42 -27.62 12.78 -11.40
N PRO A 43 -27.73 11.79 -10.50
CA PRO A 43 -28.44 12.01 -9.25
C PRO A 43 -27.74 13.17 -8.54
N ASP A 44 -28.51 14.15 -8.10
CA ASP A 44 -28.00 15.28 -7.32
C ASP A 44 -27.29 14.72 -6.09
N CYS A 45 -25.96 14.63 -6.13
CA CYS A 45 -25.18 14.06 -5.03
C CYS A 45 -25.46 14.80 -3.70
N LEU A 46 -25.95 16.05 -3.79
CA LEU A 46 -26.34 16.85 -2.64
C LEU A 46 -27.64 16.38 -1.98
N GLN A 47 -28.53 15.70 -2.69
CA GLN A 47 -29.77 15.17 -2.09
C GLN A 47 -29.51 13.93 -1.23
N VAL A 48 -28.55 13.08 -1.61
CA VAL A 48 -28.12 11.96 -0.76
C VAL A 48 -27.45 12.45 0.53
N ILE A 49 -26.75 13.59 0.47
CA ILE A 49 -26.13 14.22 1.66
C ILE A 49 -27.18 14.84 2.58
N ARG A 50 -28.33 15.31 2.07
CA ARG A 50 -29.39 15.93 2.89
C ARG A 50 -30.30 14.93 3.61
N GLU A 51 -30.46 13.73 3.07
CA GLU A 51 -31.28 12.67 3.69
C GLU A 51 -30.57 11.99 4.87
N VAL A 52 -29.26 12.24 5.04
CA VAL A 52 -28.50 11.80 6.19
C VAL A 52 -28.50 12.94 7.21
N GLN A 53 -29.33 12.82 8.23
CA GLN A 53 -29.25 13.61 9.46
C GLN A 53 -27.96 13.24 10.21
N VAL A 54 -26.81 13.62 9.66
CA VAL A 54 -25.55 13.66 10.40
C VAL A 54 -25.41 15.09 10.89
N THR A 55 -25.45 15.20 12.22
CA THR A 55 -25.04 16.38 12.97
C THR A 55 -23.79 17.01 12.35
N PRO A 56 -23.72 18.34 12.19
CA PRO A 56 -22.60 18.96 11.49
C PRO A 56 -21.37 18.91 12.40
N LEU A 57 -20.56 17.86 12.24
CA LEU A 57 -19.18 17.87 12.70
C LEU A 57 -18.36 18.62 11.65
N ASN A 58 -17.70 19.65 12.13
CA ASN A 58 -17.02 20.70 11.39
C ASN A 58 -15.91 20.09 10.50
N PHE A 59 -16.21 19.90 9.21
CA PHE A 59 -15.28 19.34 8.24
C PHE A 59 -14.31 20.45 7.79
N SER A 60 -13.08 20.43 8.30
CA SER A 60 -11.99 21.22 7.71
C SER A 60 -11.60 20.54 6.38
N VAL A 61 -12.06 21.14 5.28
CA VAL A 61 -11.78 20.72 3.91
C VAL A 61 -10.28 20.84 3.66
N SER A 62 -9.54 19.75 3.82
CA SER A 62 -8.19 19.62 3.24
C SER A 62 -7.78 18.19 2.85
N GLN A 63 -8.60 17.17 3.09
CA GLN A 63 -8.32 15.82 2.59
C GLN A 63 -9.60 15.16 2.07
N VAL A 64 -9.80 15.25 0.76
CA VAL A 64 -10.78 14.41 0.06
C VAL A 64 -10.12 13.03 -0.11
N PRO A 65 -10.73 11.92 0.34
CA PRO A 65 -10.19 10.60 0.07
C PRO A 65 -10.27 10.34 -1.43
N SER A 66 -9.11 10.26 -2.06
CA SER A 66 -8.95 9.84 -3.44
C SER A 66 -9.25 8.34 -3.55
N CYS A 67 -10.54 7.96 -3.58
CA CYS A 67 -11.12 6.78 -4.26
C CYS A 67 -12.46 6.36 -3.61
N PRO A 68 -13.49 5.99 -4.39
CA PRO A 68 -14.77 5.48 -3.86
C PRO A 68 -14.66 4.19 -3.03
N GLN A 69 -13.55 3.44 -3.14
CA GLN A 69 -13.35 2.12 -2.53
C GLN A 69 -13.19 2.20 -1.00
N ALA A 70 -12.46 3.20 -0.49
CA ALA A 70 -12.19 3.36 0.95
C ALA A 70 -13.46 3.73 1.73
N TYR A 71 -14.42 4.40 1.09
CA TYR A 71 -15.70 4.79 1.69
C TYR A 71 -16.60 3.59 2.00
N LEU A 72 -16.58 2.56 1.15
CA LEU A 72 -17.37 1.35 1.34
C LEU A 72 -16.83 0.48 2.48
N GLU A 73 -15.51 0.38 2.63
CA GLU A 73 -14.91 -0.35 3.76
C GLU A 73 -15.17 0.35 5.09
N LEU A 74 -15.12 1.69 5.13
CA LEU A 74 -15.52 2.47 6.32
C LEU A 74 -16.99 2.26 6.70
N GLN A 75 -17.87 2.00 5.72
CA GLN A 75 -19.30 1.76 5.95
C GLN A 75 -19.59 0.38 6.57
N ALA A 76 -18.73 -0.61 6.35
CA ALA A 76 -18.83 -1.94 6.95
C ALA A 76 -18.35 -2.00 8.41
N LEU A 77 -17.59 -1.00 8.86
CA LEU A 77 -17.04 -0.96 10.21
C LEU A 77 -18.07 -0.60 11.28
N SER A 78 -17.90 -1.21 12.45
CA SER A 78 -18.60 -0.88 13.69
C SER A 78 -18.26 0.54 14.15
N PRO A 79 -19.11 1.18 14.99
CA PRO A 79 -18.81 2.49 15.56
C PRO A 79 -17.49 2.52 16.37
N SER A 80 -17.16 1.40 17.03
CA SER A 80 -15.92 1.26 17.80
C SER A 80 -14.70 1.19 16.87
N GLU A 81 -14.79 0.43 15.78
CA GLU A 81 -13.72 0.30 14.79
C GLU A 81 -13.43 1.67 14.14
N ARG A 82 -14.47 2.42 13.79
CA ARG A 82 -14.32 3.77 13.23
C ARG A 82 -13.62 4.73 14.19
N GLN A 83 -13.98 4.70 15.47
CA GLN A 83 -13.34 5.52 16.49
C GLN A 83 -11.86 5.16 16.65
N CYS A 84 -11.53 3.86 16.58
CA CYS A 84 -10.15 3.39 16.62
C CYS A 84 -9.35 3.92 15.41
N VAL A 85 -9.90 3.78 14.19
CA VAL A 85 -9.27 4.27 12.96
C VAL A 85 -9.03 5.78 13.02
N GLU A 86 -10.05 6.55 13.41
CA GLU A 86 -9.95 8.01 13.51
C GLU A 86 -8.87 8.44 14.52
N THR A 87 -8.77 7.76 15.66
CA THR A 87 -7.75 8.06 16.67
C THR A 87 -6.33 7.88 16.12
N VAL A 88 -6.07 6.77 15.41
CA VAL A 88 -4.75 6.49 14.84
C VAL A 88 -4.45 7.39 13.63
N VAL A 89 -5.45 7.69 12.80
CA VAL A 89 -5.28 8.62 11.68
C VAL A 89 -4.97 10.04 12.17
N ASN A 90 -5.58 10.47 13.28
CA ASN A 90 -5.26 11.76 13.90
C ASN A 90 -3.81 11.86 14.40
N MET A 91 -3.11 10.73 14.57
CA MET A 91 -1.67 10.70 14.85
C MET A 91 -0.80 10.85 13.60
N GLY A 92 -1.40 10.91 12.39
CA GLY A 92 -0.71 11.14 11.12
C GLY A 92 -0.58 9.90 10.23
N TYR A 93 -1.14 8.76 10.62
CA TYR A 93 -1.15 7.55 9.78
C TYR A 93 -2.22 7.63 8.68
N SER A 94 -1.93 7.07 7.50
CA SER A 94 -2.91 6.98 6.42
C SER A 94 -4.00 5.95 6.72
N TYR A 95 -5.25 6.25 6.35
CA TYR A 95 -6.40 5.36 6.52
C TYR A 95 -6.14 3.91 6.04
N ASP A 96 -5.56 3.71 4.86
CA ASP A 96 -5.29 2.38 4.31
C ASP A 96 -4.36 1.52 5.18
N CYS A 97 -3.35 2.14 5.80
CA CYS A 97 -2.43 1.43 6.70
C CYS A 97 -3.14 1.06 8.00
N VAL A 98 -3.93 1.99 8.56
CA VAL A 98 -4.68 1.77 9.80
C VAL A 98 -5.73 0.68 9.60
N LEU A 99 -6.47 0.70 8.49
CA LEU A 99 -7.47 -0.32 8.18
C LEU A 99 -6.83 -1.71 8.03
N ARG A 100 -5.67 -1.81 7.37
CA ARG A 100 -4.93 -3.08 7.25
C ARG A 100 -4.43 -3.59 8.61
N ALA A 101 -3.83 -2.71 9.40
CA ALA A 101 -3.35 -3.04 10.74
C ALA A 101 -4.50 -3.49 11.67
N MET A 102 -5.62 -2.77 11.64
CA MET A 102 -6.82 -3.08 12.42
C MET A 102 -7.44 -4.41 12.00
N LYS A 103 -7.47 -4.75 10.71
CA LYS A 103 -7.92 -6.08 10.25
C LYS A 103 -7.04 -7.21 10.79
N LYS A 104 -5.75 -6.98 11.03
CA LYS A 104 -4.80 -7.99 11.52
C LYS A 104 -4.72 -8.07 13.05
N LYS A 105 -4.84 -6.93 13.75
CA LYS A 105 -4.64 -6.82 15.20
C LYS A 105 -5.93 -6.53 15.99
N GLY A 106 -7.06 -6.29 15.32
CA GLY A 106 -8.32 -5.91 15.95
C GLY A 106 -8.37 -4.43 16.32
N GLU A 107 -9.27 -4.07 17.23
CA GLU A 107 -9.58 -2.67 17.61
C GLU A 107 -8.67 -2.09 18.71
N ASN A 108 -7.58 -2.78 19.07
CA ASN A 108 -6.67 -2.29 20.10
C ASN A 108 -5.66 -1.29 19.52
N ILE A 109 -5.75 -0.03 19.96
CA ILE A 109 -4.91 1.07 19.46
C ILE A 109 -3.41 0.77 19.64
N GLU A 110 -2.99 0.26 20.81
CA GLU A 110 -1.58 -0.02 21.09
C GLU A 110 -1.06 -1.10 20.14
N GLN A 111 -1.80 -2.20 19.95
CA GLN A 111 -1.42 -3.28 19.04
C GLN A 111 -1.39 -2.84 17.57
N ILE A 112 -2.31 -1.95 17.17
CA ILE A 112 -2.30 -1.35 15.84
C ILE A 112 -1.04 -0.50 15.65
N LEU A 113 -0.72 0.36 16.62
CA LEU A 113 0.46 1.22 16.56
C LEU A 113 1.75 0.39 16.54
N ASP A 114 1.86 -0.64 17.38
CA ASP A 114 3.00 -1.56 17.39
C ASP A 114 3.18 -2.25 16.04
N TYR A 115 2.09 -2.72 15.43
CA TYR A 115 2.13 -3.33 14.10
C TYR A 115 2.54 -2.33 13.02
N LEU A 116 1.95 -1.13 13.00
CA LEU A 116 2.28 -0.08 12.04
C LEU A 116 3.74 0.35 12.15
N PHE A 117 4.23 0.48 13.38
CA PHE A 117 5.62 0.84 13.65
C PHE A 117 6.58 -0.25 13.20
N ALA A 118 6.34 -1.51 13.59
CA ALA A 118 7.18 -2.63 13.18
C ALA A 118 7.18 -2.84 11.65
N HIS A 119 6.00 -2.79 11.02
CA HIS A 119 5.87 -2.87 9.56
C HIS A 119 6.63 -1.73 8.87
N GLY A 120 6.50 -0.50 9.36
CA GLY A 120 7.21 0.66 8.83
C GLY A 120 8.73 0.50 8.89
N GLN A 121 9.27 0.10 10.06
CA GLN A 121 10.71 -0.10 10.24
C GLN A 121 11.28 -1.21 9.33
N LEU A 122 10.54 -2.30 9.15
CA LEU A 122 10.98 -3.40 8.28
C LEU A 122 10.92 -3.02 6.80
N CYS A 123 9.90 -2.27 6.37
CA CYS A 123 9.84 -1.74 5.02
C CYS A 123 10.95 -0.72 4.75
N GLU A 124 11.30 0.13 5.72
CA GLU A 124 12.40 1.10 5.59
C GLU A 124 13.77 0.39 5.46
N LYS A 125 13.92 -0.79 6.06
CA LYS A 125 15.10 -1.67 5.87
C LYS A 125 15.17 -2.29 4.46
N GLY A 126 14.14 -2.12 3.62
CA GLY A 126 14.12 -2.58 2.23
C GLY A 126 13.53 -3.97 2.02
N PHE A 127 12.88 -4.55 3.03
CA PHE A 127 12.16 -5.81 2.88
C PHE A 127 10.87 -5.63 2.07
N ASP A 128 10.47 -6.66 1.33
CA ASP A 128 9.19 -6.69 0.63
C ASP A 128 8.03 -6.60 1.64
N PRO A 129 7.10 -5.63 1.49
CA PRO A 129 5.93 -5.51 2.35
C PRO A 129 5.14 -6.82 2.54
N LEU A 130 5.04 -7.65 1.49
CA LEU A 130 4.34 -8.93 1.60
C LEU A 130 5.07 -9.88 2.56
N LEU A 131 6.40 -9.96 2.48
CA LEU A 131 7.20 -10.79 3.39
C LEU A 131 7.14 -10.25 4.83
N VAL A 132 7.15 -8.92 4.99
CA VAL A 132 7.00 -8.25 6.28
C VAL A 132 5.66 -8.59 6.94
N GLU A 133 4.56 -8.56 6.19
CA GLU A 133 3.25 -8.94 6.70
C GLU A 133 3.23 -10.40 7.19
N GLU A 134 3.84 -11.32 6.44
CA GLU A 134 3.93 -12.74 6.79
C GLU A 134 4.78 -12.96 8.05
N ALA A 135 5.90 -12.25 8.17
CA ALA A 135 6.77 -12.35 9.36
C ALA A 135 6.09 -11.79 10.62
N LEU A 136 5.35 -10.68 10.49
CA LEU A 136 4.59 -10.06 11.59
C LEU A 136 3.41 -10.91 12.07
N GLU A 137 2.90 -11.81 11.24
CA GLU A 137 1.90 -12.80 11.64
C GLU A 137 2.50 -13.96 12.43
N MET A 138 3.71 -14.40 12.07
CA MET A 138 4.30 -15.62 12.62
C MET A 138 5.21 -15.40 13.83
N HIS A 139 5.97 -14.31 13.88
CA HIS A 139 6.98 -14.07 14.91
C HIS A 139 6.55 -12.99 15.90
N GLN A 140 5.89 -13.38 17.00
CA GLN A 140 5.63 -12.47 18.13
C GLN A 140 6.82 -12.37 19.12
N CYS A 141 7.93 -13.06 18.84
CA CYS A 141 8.84 -13.51 19.91
C CYS A 141 10.20 -12.79 20.02
N SER A 142 10.57 -11.86 19.13
CA SER A 142 11.72 -10.95 19.25
C SER A 142 11.93 -10.23 17.91
N GLU A 143 12.31 -8.94 17.94
CA GLU A 143 12.67 -8.19 16.71
C GLU A 143 13.85 -8.85 15.98
N GLU A 144 14.85 -9.33 16.71
CA GLU A 144 16.04 -9.97 16.14
C GLU A 144 15.68 -11.24 15.36
N LYS A 145 14.87 -12.10 15.97
CA LYS A 145 14.39 -13.33 15.32
C LYS A 145 13.50 -13.04 14.11
N MET A 146 12.72 -11.97 14.15
CA MET A 146 11.89 -11.56 13.02
C MET A 146 12.75 -11.07 11.85
N MET A 147 13.83 -10.33 12.13
CA MET A 147 14.78 -9.91 11.12
C MET A 147 15.53 -11.09 10.50
N GLU A 148 16.02 -12.02 11.31
CA GLU A 148 16.63 -13.27 10.81
C GLU A 148 15.65 -14.03 9.92
N PHE A 149 14.42 -14.24 10.40
CA PHE A 149 13.37 -14.89 9.63
C PHE A 149 13.14 -14.22 8.27
N LEU A 150 13.04 -12.89 8.22
CA LEU A 150 12.86 -12.14 6.98
C LEU A 150 14.04 -12.24 6.02
N GLN A 151 15.27 -12.19 6.55
CA GLN A 151 16.49 -12.36 5.75
C GLN A 151 16.56 -13.75 5.13
N LEU A 152 16.34 -14.80 5.92
CA LEU A 152 16.31 -16.18 5.44
C LEU A 152 15.16 -16.40 4.44
N MET A 153 13.97 -15.87 4.73
CA MET A 153 12.81 -16.01 3.85
C MET A 153 13.04 -15.36 2.49
N SER A 154 13.61 -14.15 2.47
CA SER A 154 13.98 -13.45 1.24
C SER A 154 15.05 -14.24 0.46
N LYS A 155 16.10 -14.70 1.16
CA LYS A 155 17.20 -15.48 0.57
C LYS A 155 16.71 -16.79 -0.06
N PHE A 156 15.88 -17.57 0.63
CA PHE A 156 15.32 -18.80 0.08
C PHE A 156 14.32 -18.53 -1.05
N LYS A 157 13.59 -17.42 -0.99
CA LYS A 157 12.71 -17.01 -2.10
C LYS A 157 13.50 -16.68 -3.37
N GLU A 158 14.64 -16.02 -3.24
CA GLU A 158 15.57 -15.75 -4.35
C GLU A 158 16.18 -17.02 -4.94
N MET A 159 16.36 -18.07 -4.13
CA MET A 159 16.77 -19.40 -4.60
C MET A 159 15.67 -20.14 -5.36
N GLY A 160 14.44 -19.62 -5.37
CA GLY A 160 13.31 -20.20 -6.10
C GLY A 160 12.47 -21.18 -5.30
N PHE A 161 12.66 -21.27 -3.98
CA PHE A 161 11.81 -22.08 -3.12
C PHE A 161 10.42 -21.43 -2.95
N GLU A 162 9.40 -22.27 -2.75
CA GLU A 162 8.03 -21.83 -2.51
C GLU A 162 7.88 -21.20 -1.13
N LEU A 163 7.16 -20.07 -1.04
CA LEU A 163 7.03 -19.31 0.21
C LEU A 163 6.39 -20.16 1.33
N LYS A 164 5.47 -21.05 0.96
CA LYS A 164 4.81 -21.96 1.90
C LYS A 164 5.81 -22.89 2.58
N ASP A 165 6.69 -23.52 1.79
CA ASP A 165 7.67 -24.48 2.31
C ASP A 165 8.75 -23.78 3.12
N ILE A 166 9.21 -22.61 2.65
CA ILE A 166 10.15 -21.75 3.37
C ILE A 166 9.64 -21.42 4.77
N LYS A 167 8.40 -20.96 4.88
CA LYS A 167 7.79 -20.60 6.16
C LYS A 167 7.73 -21.80 7.11
N GLU A 168 7.38 -22.97 6.60
CA GLU A 168 7.29 -24.19 7.39
C GLU A 168 8.65 -24.62 7.96
N VAL A 169 9.69 -24.67 7.11
CA VAL A 169 11.03 -25.09 7.56
C VAL A 169 11.65 -24.08 8.51
N LEU A 170 11.46 -22.77 8.28
CA LEU A 170 12.02 -21.74 9.15
C LEU A 170 11.38 -21.75 10.52
N LEU A 171 10.08 -22.05 10.59
CA LEU A 171 9.37 -22.23 11.85
C LEU A 171 9.83 -23.51 12.57
N LEU A 172 10.00 -24.62 11.84
CA LEU A 172 10.43 -25.91 12.38
C LEU A 172 11.84 -25.84 12.98
N HIS A 173 12.77 -25.21 12.26
CA HIS A 173 14.18 -25.12 12.63
C HIS A 173 14.53 -23.85 13.43
N ASN A 174 13.52 -23.05 13.82
CA ASN A 174 13.68 -21.83 14.61
C ASN A 174 14.75 -20.89 14.01
N ASN A 175 14.63 -20.63 12.71
CA ASN A 175 15.52 -19.81 11.88
C ASN A 175 16.95 -20.35 11.66
N ASP A 176 17.23 -21.62 11.97
CA ASP A 176 18.53 -22.21 11.63
C ASP A 176 18.65 -22.40 10.10
N GLN A 177 19.64 -21.71 9.52
CA GLN A 177 19.82 -21.65 8.06
C GLN A 177 20.14 -23.01 7.45
N ASP A 178 21.09 -23.72 8.05
CA ASP A 178 21.66 -24.92 7.42
C ASP A 178 20.68 -26.08 7.50
N ASN A 179 20.01 -26.26 8.65
CA ASN A 179 18.95 -27.26 8.80
C ASN A 179 17.73 -26.95 7.92
N ALA A 180 17.31 -25.68 7.83
CA ALA A 180 16.18 -25.30 6.99
C ALA A 180 16.47 -25.48 5.49
N LEU A 181 17.69 -25.17 5.06
CA LEU A 181 18.11 -25.37 3.66
C LEU A 181 18.23 -26.85 3.32
N GLU A 182 18.78 -27.67 4.23
CA GLU A 182 18.86 -29.12 4.05
C GLU A 182 17.47 -29.75 3.85
N ASP A 183 16.49 -29.38 4.69
CA ASP A 183 15.11 -29.84 4.57
C ASP A 183 14.45 -29.37 3.25
N LEU A 184 14.63 -28.10 2.87
CA LEU A 184 14.12 -27.58 1.60
C LEU A 184 14.68 -28.34 0.39
N MET A 185 15.99 -28.61 0.38
CA MET A 185 16.62 -29.37 -0.70
C MET A 185 16.11 -30.81 -0.74
N ALA A 186 15.92 -31.45 0.41
CA ALA A 186 15.39 -32.81 0.49
C ALA A 186 13.96 -32.90 -0.06
N ARG A 187 13.10 -31.90 0.22
CA ARG A 187 11.74 -31.81 -0.32
C ARG A 187 11.71 -31.54 -1.82
N ALA A 188 12.57 -30.62 -2.30
CA ALA A 188 12.65 -30.28 -3.71
C ALA A 188 13.16 -31.44 -4.59
N GLY A 189 14.01 -32.32 -4.05
CA GLY A 189 14.51 -33.51 -4.76
C GLY A 189 13.53 -34.70 -4.81
N ALA A 190 12.44 -34.66 -4.04
CA ALA A 190 11.45 -35.73 -3.96
C ALA A 190 10.25 -35.55 -4.93
N SER A 191 10.24 -34.47 -5.72
CA SER A 191 9.18 -34.13 -6.69
C SER A 191 9.64 -34.27 -8.13
#